data_AF-A0A7W1ZQU2-F1
#
_entry.id   AF-A0A7W1ZQU2-F1
#
_cell.length_a   1.000
_cell.length_b   1.000
_cell.length_c   1.000
_cell.angle_alpha   90.00
_cell.angle_beta   90.00
_cell.angle_gamma   90.00
#
_symmetry.space_group_name_H-M   'P 1'
#
loop_
_entity.id
_entity.type
_entity.pdbx_description
1 polymer ?
#
loop_
_entity_poly.entity_id
_entity_poly.type
_entity_poly.pdbx_seq_one_letter_code
_entity_poly.pdbx_strand_id
1 'polypeptide(L)'
;MDLTKLQDKLIAAARSRPPGDQVPYAFEKRVMANLRQPLADAWSSWGSALWRAAFSCVVAMLLVMAWSQASTRTSADLSQAFEKTVLAAADHFDEDLQ
;
A
#
# COMPACT_ATOMS: atom_id res chain seq x y z
N MET A 1 -36.30 30.60 10.09
CA MET A 1 -37.12 29.61 10.83
C MET A 1 -36.21 29.03 11.91
N ASP A 2 -36.60 29.17 13.18
CA ASP A 2 -35.73 28.93 14.33
C ASP A 2 -35.74 27.43 14.70
N LEU A 3 -34.67 26.72 14.32
CA LEU A 3 -34.55 25.26 14.46
C LEU A 3 -34.56 24.81 15.92
N THR A 4 -34.02 25.63 16.81
CA THR A 4 -33.98 25.41 18.27
C THR A 4 -35.39 25.35 18.86
N LYS A 5 -36.26 26.30 18.49
CA LYS A 5 -37.67 26.29 18.95
C LYS A 5 -38.47 25.12 18.39
N LEU A 6 -38.12 24.64 17.20
CA LEU A 6 -38.77 23.48 16.59
C LEU A 6 -38.36 22.18 17.32
N GLN A 7 -37.08 22.05 17.66
CA GLN A 7 -36.56 20.94 18.45
C GLN A 7 -37.22 20.87 19.82
N ASP A 8 -37.33 21.99 20.54
CA ASP A 8 -37.96 22.03 21.87
C ASP A 8 -39.43 21.59 21.83
N LYS A 9 -40.18 22.03 20.81
CA LYS A 9 -41.57 21.63 20.59
C LYS A 9 -41.72 20.14 20.27
N LEU A 10 -40.81 19.60 19.45
CA LEU A 10 -40.81 18.17 19.11
C LEU A 10 -40.48 17.30 20.32
N ILE A 11 -39.52 17.71 21.14
CA ILE A 11 -39.15 17.01 22.38
C ILE A 11 -40.30 17.05 23.39
N ALA A 12 -40.96 18.20 23.56
CA ALA A 12 -42.12 18.33 24.44
C ALA A 12 -43.28 17.44 23.98
N ALA A 13 -43.55 17.40 22.68
CA ALA A 13 -44.58 16.52 22.09
C ALA A 13 -44.24 15.03 22.27
N ALA A 14 -42.98 14.64 22.07
CA ALA A 14 -42.51 13.27 22.25
C ALA A 14 -42.64 12.79 23.70
N ARG A 15 -42.32 13.63 24.69
CA ARG A 15 -42.43 13.30 26.13
C ARG A 15 -43.88 13.22 26.62
N SER A 16 -44.79 13.93 25.96
CA SER A 16 -46.22 13.91 26.32
C SER A 16 -46.95 12.61 25.94
N ARG A 17 -46.33 11.77 25.09
CA ARG A 17 -46.81 10.41 24.80
C ARG A 17 -46.10 9.40 25.71
N PRO A 18 -46.83 8.54 26.42
CA PRO A 18 -46.22 7.44 27.16
C PRO A 18 -45.45 6.53 26.17
N PRO A 19 -44.30 5.95 26.57
CA PRO A 19 -43.58 5.00 25.73
C PRO A 19 -44.47 3.78 25.49
N GLY A 20 -45.12 3.76 24.34
CA GLY A 20 -45.81 2.57 23.86
C GLY A 20 -44.77 1.61 23.29
N ASP A 21 -44.89 0.34 23.64
CA ASP A 21 -44.06 -0.77 23.11
C ASP A 21 -44.20 -0.95 21.57
N GLN A 22 -45.10 -0.18 20.97
CA GLN A 22 -45.40 -0.16 19.55
C GLN A 22 -44.42 0.75 18.80
N VAL A 23 -43.17 0.31 18.72
CA VAL A 23 -42.28 0.80 17.67
C VAL A 23 -42.91 0.39 16.33
N PRO A 24 -43.09 1.31 15.37
CA PRO A 24 -43.62 0.94 14.06
C PRO A 24 -42.71 -0.14 13.46
N TYR A 25 -43.27 -1.29 13.06
CA TYR A 25 -42.54 -2.40 12.43
C TYR A 25 -41.60 -1.96 11.28
N ALA A 26 -41.90 -0.82 10.66
CA ALA A 26 -41.06 -0.19 9.65
C ALA A 26 -39.72 0.34 10.19
N PHE A 27 -39.62 0.77 11.44
CA PHE A 27 -38.37 1.21 12.07
C PHE A 27 -37.41 0.02 12.23
N GLU A 28 -37.91 -1.07 12.80
CA GLU A 28 -37.12 -2.29 12.98
C GLU A 28 -36.65 -2.85 11.63
N LYS A 29 -37.53 -2.83 10.61
CA LYS A 29 -37.15 -3.19 9.24
C LYS A 29 -36.08 -2.29 8.64
N ARG A 30 -36.14 -0.98 8.87
CA ARG A 30 -35.13 -0.02 8.36
C ARG A 30 -33.79 -0.19 9.05
N VAL A 31 -33.79 -0.41 10.36
CA VAL A 31 -32.58 -0.67 11.15
C VAL A 31 -31.97 -2.01 10.74
N MET A 32 -32.76 -3.08 10.70
CA MET A 32 -32.32 -4.41 10.26
C MET A 32 -31.83 -4.42 8.81
N ALA A 33 -32.39 -3.59 7.92
CA ALA A 33 -31.90 -3.45 6.55
C ALA A 33 -30.50 -2.81 6.51
N ASN A 34 -30.24 -1.79 7.33
CA ASN A 34 -28.91 -1.19 7.44
C ASN A 34 -27.89 -2.14 8.09
N LEU A 35 -28.29 -2.96 9.06
CA LEU A 35 -27.40 -3.97 9.65
C LEU A 35 -27.08 -5.13 8.69
N ARG A 36 -28.00 -5.44 7.77
CA ARG A 36 -27.82 -6.47 6.73
C ARG A 36 -27.07 -5.98 5.50
N GLN A 37 -26.85 -4.67 5.36
CA GLN A 37 -25.93 -4.20 4.35
C GLN A 37 -24.54 -4.74 4.73
N PRO A 38 -23.93 -5.60 3.91
CA PRO A 38 -22.57 -6.03 4.17
C PRO A 38 -21.75 -4.75 4.23
N LEU A 39 -21.13 -4.46 5.38
CA LEU A 39 -20.11 -3.41 5.48
C LEU A 39 -19.17 -3.68 4.32
N ALA A 40 -19.21 -2.80 3.31
CA ALA A 40 -18.45 -2.97 2.10
C ALA A 40 -17.02 -3.30 2.52
N ASP A 41 -16.59 -4.48 2.06
CA ASP A 41 -15.43 -5.30 2.38
C ASP A 41 -14.13 -4.53 2.65
N ALA A 42 -14.12 -3.68 3.68
CA ALA A 42 -13.00 -2.84 4.06
C ALA A 42 -11.83 -3.74 4.44
N TRP A 43 -12.12 -4.88 5.06
CA TRP A 43 -11.14 -5.90 5.37
C TRP A 43 -10.45 -6.51 4.14
N SER A 44 -11.18 -6.68 3.02
CA SER A 44 -10.60 -7.16 1.76
C SER A 44 -9.65 -6.14 1.14
N SER A 45 -10.01 -4.84 1.21
CA SER A 45 -9.19 -3.75 0.69
C SER A 45 -7.88 -3.60 1.46
N TRP A 46 -7.94 -3.77 2.79
CA TRP A 46 -6.75 -3.78 3.66
C TRP A 46 -5.82 -4.95 3.34
N GLY A 47 -6.37 -6.15 3.16
CA GLY A 47 -5.57 -7.32 2.77
C GLY A 47 -4.80 -7.09 1.47
N SER A 48 -5.47 -6.53 0.45
CA SER A 48 -4.83 -6.23 -0.84
C SER A 48 -3.75 -5.14 -0.75
N ALA A 49 -3.95 -4.12 0.09
CA ALA A 49 -3.00 -3.03 0.30
C ALA A 49 -1.73 -3.52 1.02
N LEU A 50 -1.89 -4.35 2.06
CA LEU A 50 -0.78 -5.01 2.75
C LEU A 50 0.02 -5.92 1.81
N TRP A 51 -0.68 -6.66 0.93
CA TRP A 51 -0.02 -7.52 -0.04
C TRP A 51 0.79 -6.74 -1.07
N ARG A 52 0.25 -5.61 -1.57
CA ARG A 52 0.98 -4.71 -2.48
C ARG A 52 2.25 -4.14 -1.86
N ALA A 53 2.20 -3.78 -0.57
CA ALA A 53 3.38 -3.30 0.15
C ALA A 53 4.45 -4.40 0.26
N ALA A 54 4.07 -5.62 0.65
CA ALA A 54 4.99 -6.75 0.73
C ALA A 54 5.62 -7.09 -0.64
N PHE A 55 4.82 -7.12 -1.71
CA PHE A 55 5.32 -7.32 -3.07
C PHE A 55 6.30 -6.24 -3.51
N SER A 56 5.99 -4.96 -3.25
CA SER A 56 6.89 -3.87 -3.60
C SER A 56 8.25 -3.96 -2.89
N CYS A 57 8.27 -4.41 -1.64
CA CYS A 57 9.50 -4.62 -0.87
C CYS A 57 10.36 -5.73 -1.47
N VAL A 58 9.76 -6.87 -1.79
CA VAL A 58 10.46 -8.01 -2.42
C VAL A 58 11.03 -7.62 -3.78
N VAL A 59 10.24 -6.92 -4.61
CA VAL A 59 10.70 -6.45 -5.92
C VAL A 59 11.88 -5.48 -5.77
N ALA A 60 11.81 -4.54 -4.84
CA ALA A 60 12.92 -3.61 -4.59
C ALA A 60 14.20 -4.33 -4.15
N MET A 61 14.10 -5.31 -3.25
CA MET A 61 15.25 -6.13 -2.84
C MET A 61 15.87 -6.90 -4.00
N LEU A 62 15.05 -7.54 -4.84
CA LEU A 62 15.53 -8.27 -6.01
C LEU A 62 16.23 -7.34 -7.00
N LEU A 63 15.67 -6.14 -7.22
CA LEU A 63 16.27 -5.14 -8.10
C LEU A 63 17.64 -4.68 -7.58
N VAL A 64 17.75 -4.37 -6.29
CA VAL A 64 19.01 -3.95 -5.66
C VAL A 64 20.04 -5.08 -5.71
N MET A 65 19.63 -6.32 -5.46
CA MET A 65 20.54 -7.46 -5.52
C MET A 65 21.03 -7.73 -6.94
N ALA A 66 20.15 -7.66 -7.94
CA ALA A 66 20.52 -7.77 -9.35
C ALA A 66 21.47 -6.64 -9.77
N TRP A 67 21.19 -5.40 -9.34
CA TRP A 67 22.03 -4.25 -9.62
C TRP A 67 23.42 -4.39 -8.99
N SER A 68 23.50 -4.83 -7.73
CA SER A 68 24.76 -5.08 -7.03
C SER A 68 25.62 -6.10 -7.79
N GLN A 69 25.03 -7.22 -8.17
CA GLN A 69 25.72 -8.27 -8.93
C GLN A 69 26.19 -7.79 -10.31
N ALA A 70 25.36 -7.01 -11.02
CA ALA A 70 25.74 -6.41 -12.29
C ALA A 70 26.91 -5.42 -12.14
N SER A 71 26.89 -4.61 -11.08
CA SER A 71 27.95 -3.66 -10.76
C SER A 71 29.28 -4.37 -10.43
N THR A 72 29.23 -5.44 -9.62
CA THR A 72 30.42 -6.23 -9.29
C THR A 72 31.02 -6.92 -10.52
N ARG A 73 30.18 -7.49 -11.39
CA ARG A 73 30.63 -8.11 -12.65
C ARG A 73 31.30 -7.10 -13.58
N THR A 74 30.70 -5.92 -13.73
CA THR A 74 31.26 -4.84 -14.56
C THR A 74 32.62 -4.38 -14.02
N SER A 75 32.74 -4.24 -12.70
CA SER A 75 34.01 -3.87 -12.07
C SER A 75 35.10 -4.93 -12.27
N ALA A 76 34.74 -6.22 -12.20
CA ALA A 76 35.69 -7.31 -12.42
C ALA A 76 36.17 -7.38 -13.87
N ASP A 77 35.25 -7.20 -14.83
CA ASP A 77 35.57 -7.19 -16.27
C ASP A 77 36.51 -6.02 -16.64
N LEU A 78 36.25 -4.83 -16.10
CA LEU A 78 37.13 -3.66 -16.29
C LEU A 78 38.53 -3.88 -15.69
N SER A 79 38.61 -4.51 -14.51
CA SER A 79 39.91 -4.85 -13.89
C SER A 79 40.70 -5.80 -14.77
N GLN A 80 40.05 -6.84 -15.32
CA GLN A 80 40.69 -7.80 -16.23
C GLN A 80 41.12 -7.16 -17.54
N ALA A 81 40.28 -6.29 -18.11
CA ALA A 81 40.61 -5.54 -19.33
C ALA A 81 41.82 -4.62 -19.11
N PHE A 82 41.90 -3.97 -17.95
CA PHE A 82 43.02 -3.12 -17.58
C PHE A 82 44.31 -3.93 -17.42
N GLU A 83 44.29 -5.02 -16.65
CA GLU A 83 45.44 -5.91 -16.48
C GLU A 83 45.97 -6.42 -17.82
N LYS A 84 45.05 -6.86 -18.70
CA LYS A 84 45.40 -7.35 -20.04
C LYS A 84 46.03 -6.25 -20.91
N THR A 85 45.53 -5.01 -20.82
CA THR A 85 46.06 -3.88 -21.59
C THR A 85 47.46 -3.48 -21.12
N VAL A 86 47.69 -3.45 -19.81
CA VAL A 86 49.01 -3.14 -19.22
C VAL A 86 50.02 -4.22 -19.57
N LEU A 87 49.66 -5.50 -19.46
CA LEU A 87 50.53 -6.61 -19.84
C LEU A 87 50.86 -6.60 -21.33
N ALA A 88 49.87 -6.37 -22.21
CA ALA A 88 50.10 -6.27 -23.64
C ALA A 88 51.01 -5.09 -24.01
N ALA A 89 50.89 -3.96 -23.32
CA ALA A 89 51.80 -2.83 -23.51
C ALA A 89 53.23 -3.20 -23.07
N ALA A 90 53.39 -3.86 -21.91
CA ALA A 90 54.70 -4.31 -21.42
C ALA A 90 55.40 -5.28 -22.38
N ASP A 91 54.67 -6.26 -22.92
CA ASP A 91 55.17 -7.24 -23.88
C ASP A 91 55.65 -6.56 -25.18
N HIS A 92 54.89 -5.55 -25.64
CA HIS A 92 55.27 -4.75 -26.81
C HIS A 92 56.58 -3.96 -26.60
N PHE A 93 56.81 -3.43 -25.39
CA PHE A 93 58.06 -2.74 -25.07
C PHE A 93 59.27 -3.67 -25.00
N ASP A 94 59.08 -4.93 -24.57
CA ASP A 94 60.15 -5.93 -24.58
C ASP A 94 60.50 -6.39 -26.01
N GLU A 95 59.52 -6.48 -26.92
CA GLU A 95 59.77 -6.77 -28.35
C GLU A 95 60.50 -5.63 -29.08
N ASP A 96 60.23 -4.36 -28.73
CA ASP A 96 60.90 -3.20 -29.34
C ASP A 96 62.36 -3.01 -28.87
N LEU A 97 62.73 -3.64 -27.74
CA LEU A 97 64.06 -3.53 -27.13
C LEU A 97 65.02 -4.66 -27.56
N GLN A 98 64.56 -5.62 -28.36
CA GLN A 98 65.30 -6.80 -28.80
C GLN A 98 65.76 -6.70 -30.27
#